data_AF-A0A3R8ISJ0-F1
#
_entry.id   AF-A0A3R8ISJ0-F1
#
_cell.length_a   1.000
_cell.length_b   1.000
_cell.length_c   1.000
_cell.angle_alpha   90.00
_cell.angle_beta   90.00
_cell.angle_gamma   90.00
#
_symmetry.space_group_name_H-M   'P 1'
#
loop_
_entity.id
_entity.type
_entity.pdbx_description
1 polymer ?
#
loop_
_entity_poly.entity_id
_entity_poly.type
_entity_poly.pdbx_seq_one_letter_code
_entity_poly.pdbx_strand_id
1 'polypeptide(L)'
;MIRILIVDDEDPPGFISSLKREIEGSTKNKVDLIHINPTPFLHIEPPKEGLRKLEEKVQSTAVQCCDIAAFDINLGDVGRPEENSLRITLQLVEAFREKNKAATVFLYSGTLARILEYDLTKNKTATEGTLKRIFRAQISAFLSRSEISTEIQVSASNPTWLLRVDKLLEQHSREKCSVSGSAFNGKTFAELIQSFRSQDNMGEQITNHIIELGIAGIVDLHT
;
A
#
# COMPACT_ATOMS: atom_id res chain seq x y z
N MET A 1 4.67 -13.32 -8.04
CA MET A 1 5.70 -12.46 -7.42
C MET A 1 5.01 -11.57 -6.40
N ILE A 2 5.61 -11.38 -5.23
CA ILE A 2 5.10 -10.51 -4.16
C ILE A 2 5.96 -9.24 -4.14
N ARG A 3 5.35 -8.08 -4.32
CA ARG A 3 6.07 -6.79 -4.32
C ARG A 3 5.80 -6.01 -3.04
N ILE A 4 6.86 -5.62 -2.35
CA ILE A 4 6.80 -4.97 -1.03
C ILE A 4 7.54 -3.64 -1.11
N LEU A 5 6.86 -2.56 -0.75
CA LEU A 5 7.47 -1.24 -0.55
C LEU A 5 7.76 -1.02 0.94
N ILE A 6 8.99 -0.67 1.28
CA ILE A 6 9.38 -0.18 2.61
C ILE A 6 9.84 1.27 2.47
N VAL A 7 9.26 2.18 3.25
CA VAL A 7 9.73 3.56 3.40
C VAL A 7 10.25 3.71 4.83
N ASP A 8 11.56 3.85 4.98
CA ASP A 8 12.29 3.87 6.26
C ASP A 8 13.59 4.64 6.06
N ASP A 9 14.01 5.43 7.03
CA ASP A 9 15.22 6.22 7.00
C ASP A 9 16.49 5.43 7.34
N GLU A 10 16.36 4.27 7.99
CA GLU A 10 17.44 3.29 8.15
C GLU A 10 17.83 2.71 6.77
N ASP A 11 19.13 2.57 6.47
CA ASP A 11 19.61 2.14 5.15
C ASP A 11 20.70 1.04 5.22
N PRO A 12 20.35 -0.22 4.88
CA PRO A 12 19.00 -0.77 4.82
C PRO A 12 18.44 -1.00 6.24
N PRO A 13 17.12 -0.99 6.43
CA PRO A 13 16.50 -1.42 7.68
C PRO A 13 16.91 -2.85 8.02
N GLY A 14 17.35 -3.08 9.27
CA GLY A 14 17.94 -4.34 9.69
C GLY A 14 17.07 -5.59 9.46
N PHE A 15 15.76 -5.43 9.32
CA PHE A 15 14.81 -6.53 9.11
C PHE A 15 14.58 -6.92 7.64
N ILE A 16 14.99 -6.11 6.67
CA ILE A 16 14.68 -6.33 5.24
C ILE A 16 15.28 -7.65 4.72
N SER A 17 16.51 -7.98 5.14
CA SER A 17 17.23 -9.15 4.63
C SER A 17 16.61 -10.46 5.09
N SER A 18 16.19 -10.56 6.35
CA SER A 18 15.51 -11.73 6.90
C SER A 18 14.10 -11.85 6.33
N LEU A 19 13.38 -10.74 6.21
CA LEU A 19 12.00 -10.69 5.71
C LEU A 19 11.87 -11.31 4.32
N LYS A 20 12.76 -10.93 3.39
CA LYS A 20 12.74 -11.48 2.02
C LYS A 20 12.88 -13.00 2.03
N ARG A 21 13.88 -13.52 2.76
CA ARG A 21 14.18 -14.96 2.83
C ARG A 21 13.01 -15.74 3.43
N GLU A 22 12.38 -15.20 4.47
CA GLU A 22 11.27 -15.84 5.16
C GLU A 22 10.01 -15.94 4.30
N ILE A 23 9.67 -14.87 3.57
CA ILE A 23 8.50 -14.84 2.68
C ILE A 23 8.70 -15.75 1.46
N GLU A 24 9.89 -15.72 0.83
CA GLU A 24 10.18 -16.60 -0.29
C GLU A 24 10.14 -18.07 0.14
N GLY A 25 10.60 -18.37 1.36
CA GLY A 25 10.53 -19.71 1.96
C GLY A 25 9.11 -20.19 2.27
N SER A 26 8.22 -19.31 2.77
CA SER A 26 6.86 -19.69 3.16
C SER A 26 5.88 -19.72 1.98
N THR A 27 5.97 -18.77 1.06
CA THR A 27 4.97 -18.58 -0.01
C THR A 27 5.32 -19.25 -1.33
N LYS A 28 6.59 -19.69 -1.51
CA LYS A 28 7.16 -20.14 -2.79
C LYS A 28 7.10 -19.09 -3.92
N ASN A 29 6.70 -17.86 -3.61
CA ASN A 29 6.70 -16.75 -4.55
C ASN A 29 8.00 -15.97 -4.42
N LYS A 30 8.54 -15.50 -5.56
CA LYS A 30 9.63 -14.52 -5.55
C LYS A 30 9.18 -13.22 -4.90
N VAL A 31 10.05 -12.61 -4.11
CA VAL A 31 9.82 -11.33 -3.44
C VAL A 31 10.66 -10.23 -4.10
N ASP A 32 9.96 -9.19 -4.55
CA ASP A 32 10.55 -7.95 -5.02
C ASP A 32 10.39 -6.90 -3.92
N LEU A 33 11.49 -6.58 -3.24
CA LEU A 33 11.49 -5.66 -2.12
C LEU A 33 12.13 -4.34 -2.54
N ILE A 34 11.35 -3.28 -2.45
CA ILE A 34 11.72 -1.92 -2.83
C ILE A 34 11.83 -1.10 -1.54
N HIS A 35 13.00 -0.54 -1.27
CA HIS A 35 13.22 0.38 -0.16
C HIS A 35 13.37 1.81 -0.68
N ILE A 36 12.68 2.75 -0.05
CA ILE A 36 12.84 4.19 -0.27
C ILE A 36 13.35 4.79 1.02
N ASN A 37 14.61 5.23 1.03
CA ASN A 37 15.12 6.10 2.09
C ASN A 37 14.62 7.54 1.85
N PRO A 38 13.81 8.12 2.75
CA PRO A 38 13.31 9.50 2.63
C PRO A 38 14.38 10.57 2.90
N THR A 39 15.47 10.24 3.61
CA THR A 39 16.48 11.18 4.08
C THR A 39 17.03 12.09 2.97
N PRO A 40 17.48 11.56 1.81
CA PRO A 40 18.00 12.41 0.73
C PRO A 40 16.97 13.39 0.16
N PHE A 41 15.68 13.05 0.23
CA PHE A 41 14.60 13.91 -0.27
C PHE A 41 14.28 15.00 0.74
N LEU A 42 14.27 14.68 2.04
CA LEU A 42 13.89 15.61 3.10
C LEU A 42 14.94 16.69 3.39
N HIS A 43 16.18 16.50 2.93
CA HIS A 43 17.25 17.50 2.96
C HIS A 43 17.28 18.44 1.73
N ILE A 44 16.41 18.27 0.74
CA ILE A 44 16.34 19.17 -0.42
C ILE A 44 15.72 20.51 -0.02
N GLU A 45 16.40 21.60 -0.37
CA GLU A 45 15.89 22.96 -0.25
C GLU A 45 15.20 23.41 -1.55
N PRO A 46 13.99 24.00 -1.49
CA PRO A 46 13.17 24.21 -0.30
C PRO A 46 12.50 22.90 0.20
N PRO A 47 12.16 22.77 1.50
CA PRO A 47 11.61 21.53 2.08
C PRO A 47 10.37 20.97 1.38
N LYS A 48 9.55 21.87 0.81
CA LYS A 48 8.36 21.50 0.03
C LYS A 48 8.71 20.74 -1.25
N GLU A 49 9.80 21.13 -1.91
CA GLU A 49 10.26 20.48 -3.15
C GLU A 49 10.81 19.08 -2.86
N GLY A 50 11.53 18.93 -1.76
CA GLY A 50 11.99 17.63 -1.29
C GLY A 50 10.83 16.64 -1.03
N LEU A 51 9.82 17.10 -0.30
CA LEU A 51 8.62 16.29 -0.03
C LEU A 51 7.87 15.93 -1.32
N ARG A 52 7.70 16.88 -2.23
CA ARG A 52 7.06 16.65 -3.54
C ARG A 52 7.77 15.55 -4.34
N LYS A 53 9.11 15.58 -4.39
CA LYS A 53 9.91 14.54 -5.06
C LYS A 53 9.78 13.17 -4.38
N LEU A 54 9.69 13.15 -3.04
CA LEU A 54 9.45 11.92 -2.30
C LEU A 54 8.08 11.32 -2.62
N GLU A 55 7.04 12.16 -2.67
CA GLU A 55 5.68 11.75 -3.07
C GLU A 55 5.66 11.19 -4.49
N GLU A 56 6.30 11.85 -5.45
CA GLU A 56 6.43 11.37 -6.83
C GLU A 56 7.13 10.00 -6.88
N LYS A 57 8.18 9.82 -6.08
CA LYS A 57 8.89 8.54 -5.99
C LYS A 57 7.99 7.44 -5.41
N VAL A 58 7.23 7.74 -4.34
CA VAL A 58 6.26 6.82 -3.74
C VAL A 58 5.15 6.47 -4.74
N GLN A 59 4.57 7.46 -5.42
CA GLN A 59 3.55 7.26 -6.46
C GLN A 59 4.06 6.40 -7.62
N SER A 60 5.27 6.68 -8.12
CA SER A 60 5.87 5.91 -9.22
C SER A 60 6.09 4.44 -8.83
N THR A 61 6.35 4.17 -7.55
CA THR A 61 6.52 2.83 -7.01
C THR A 61 5.16 2.16 -6.78
N ALA A 62 4.15 2.92 -6.34
CA ALA A 62 2.78 2.43 -6.15
C ALA A 62 2.16 1.91 -7.46
N VAL A 63 2.41 2.59 -8.59
CA VAL A 63 1.98 2.17 -9.94
C VAL A 63 2.59 0.84 -10.35
N GLN A 64 3.73 0.45 -9.78
CA GLN A 64 4.32 -0.87 -10.02
C GLN A 64 3.57 -1.98 -9.28
N CYS A 65 2.29 -1.83 -8.94
CA CYS A 65 1.49 -2.94 -8.41
C CYS A 65 2.11 -3.56 -7.13
N CYS A 66 2.51 -2.73 -6.17
CA CYS A 66 2.94 -3.21 -4.84
C CYS A 66 1.78 -3.95 -4.16
N ASP A 67 2.06 -5.11 -3.57
CA ASP A 67 1.07 -5.90 -2.82
C ASP A 67 0.98 -5.43 -1.37
N ILE A 68 2.13 -5.03 -0.80
CA ILE A 68 2.27 -4.56 0.58
C ILE A 68 3.11 -3.27 0.56
N ALA A 69 2.74 -2.30 1.39
CA ALA A 69 3.59 -1.15 1.68
C ALA A 69 3.67 -0.89 3.19
N ALA A 70 4.86 -0.67 3.71
CA ALA A 70 5.10 -0.32 5.11
C ALA A 70 5.86 0.99 5.18
N PHE A 71 5.38 1.91 6.01
CA PHE A 71 5.99 3.21 6.22
C PHE A 71 6.35 3.37 7.68
N ASP A 72 7.63 3.65 7.98
CA ASP A 72 8.00 4.12 9.30
C ASP A 72 7.33 5.49 9.51
N ILE A 73 6.86 5.76 10.72
CA ILE A 73 6.33 7.08 11.08
C ILE A 73 7.47 8.08 11.28
N ASN A 74 8.64 7.62 11.72
CA ASN A 74 9.79 8.46 12.05
C ASN A 74 10.74 8.55 10.84
N LEU A 75 10.27 9.18 9.76
CA LEU A 75 11.01 9.30 8.49
C LEU A 75 12.13 10.36 8.54
N GLY A 76 13.21 10.09 9.29
CA GLY A 76 14.42 10.89 9.32
C GLY A 76 14.53 11.82 10.53
N ASP A 77 15.77 11.97 11.01
CA ASP A 77 16.20 12.90 12.06
C ASP A 77 16.28 14.36 11.55
N VAL A 78 15.25 14.81 10.85
CA VAL A 78 15.28 16.08 10.09
C VAL A 78 15.01 17.28 10.98
N GLY A 79 15.43 17.28 12.26
CA GLY A 79 15.25 18.42 13.18
C GLY A 79 13.82 19.00 13.23
N ARG A 80 12.82 18.22 12.80
CA ARG A 80 11.42 18.64 12.69
C ARG A 80 10.71 18.18 13.95
N PRO A 81 9.77 18.97 14.49
CA PRO A 81 8.93 18.52 15.59
C PRO A 81 8.29 17.18 15.25
N GLU A 82 8.27 16.24 16.20
CA GLU A 82 7.68 14.90 16.05
C GLU A 82 6.24 14.95 15.52
N GLU A 83 5.51 16.05 15.79
CA GLU A 83 4.18 16.37 15.28
C GLU A 83 4.07 16.36 13.74
N ASN A 84 5.17 16.60 13.03
CA ASN A 84 5.19 16.59 11.56
C ASN A 84 5.43 15.19 10.99
N SER A 85 5.97 14.25 11.76
CA SER A 85 6.40 12.94 11.27
C SER A 85 5.21 12.07 10.86
N LEU A 86 4.18 11.99 11.71
CA LEU A 86 2.92 11.32 11.34
C LEU A 86 2.23 12.02 10.17
N ARG A 87 2.19 13.36 10.16
CA ARG A 87 1.53 14.12 9.09
C ARG A 87 2.17 13.88 7.72
N ILE A 88 3.50 13.88 7.66
CA ILE A 88 4.29 13.60 6.45
C ILE A 88 4.07 12.15 6.03
N THR A 89 4.17 11.21 6.96
CA THR A 89 3.96 9.79 6.67
C THR A 89 2.56 9.54 6.09
N LEU A 90 1.52 10.12 6.68
CA LEU A 90 0.16 10.04 6.14
C LEU A 90 0.03 10.67 4.75
N GLN A 91 0.76 11.75 4.48
CA GLN A 91 0.79 12.37 3.16
C GLN A 91 1.42 11.46 2.10
N LEU A 92 2.49 10.75 2.46
CA LEU A 92 3.10 9.73 1.59
C LEU A 92 2.17 8.53 1.37
N VAL A 93 1.49 8.06 2.42
CA VAL A 93 0.50 6.99 2.31
C VAL A 93 -0.66 7.42 1.41
N GLU A 94 -1.17 8.64 1.54
CA GLU A 94 -2.21 9.17 0.66
C GLU A 94 -1.73 9.21 -0.80
N ALA A 95 -0.52 9.70 -1.06
CA ALA A 95 0.09 9.70 -2.39
C ALA A 95 0.22 8.27 -2.95
N PHE A 96 0.60 7.29 -2.12
CA PHE A 96 0.62 5.88 -2.52
C PHE A 96 -0.80 5.36 -2.86
N ARG A 97 -1.78 5.66 -1.99
CA ARG A 97 -3.16 5.20 -2.12
C ARG A 97 -3.88 5.75 -3.35
N GLU A 98 -3.53 6.95 -3.81
CA GLU A 98 -4.04 7.49 -5.08
C GLU A 98 -3.75 6.57 -6.28
N LYS A 99 -2.69 5.76 -6.21
CA LYS A 99 -2.27 4.87 -7.30
C LYS A 99 -2.53 3.40 -7.00
N ASN A 100 -2.67 3.01 -5.73
CA ASN A 100 -2.81 1.61 -5.34
C ASN A 100 -3.61 1.45 -4.02
N LYS A 101 -4.93 1.37 -4.16
CA LYS A 101 -5.86 1.12 -3.05
C LYS A 101 -5.96 -0.36 -2.67
N ALA A 102 -5.63 -1.29 -3.58
CA ALA A 102 -5.72 -2.73 -3.31
C ALA A 102 -4.64 -3.26 -2.36
N ALA A 103 -3.48 -2.61 -2.29
CA ALA A 103 -2.37 -3.04 -1.45
C ALA A 103 -2.72 -3.03 0.05
N THR A 104 -2.08 -3.92 0.81
CA THR A 104 -2.10 -3.85 2.28
C THR A 104 -1.10 -2.80 2.74
N VAL A 105 -1.51 -1.85 3.59
CA VAL A 105 -0.64 -0.73 4.02
C VAL A 105 -0.49 -0.72 5.53
N PHE A 106 0.76 -0.68 5.99
CA PHE A 106 1.13 -0.61 7.39
C PHE A 106 1.83 0.69 7.73
N LEU A 107 1.54 1.21 8.92
CA LEU A 107 2.39 2.18 9.59
C LEU A 107 3.10 1.48 10.75
N TYR A 108 4.38 1.75 10.95
CA TYR A 108 5.10 1.20 12.09
C TYR A 108 6.00 2.25 12.75
N SER A 109 6.29 2.03 14.03
CA SER A 109 7.21 2.88 14.78
C SER A 109 7.75 2.16 16.01
N GLY A 110 8.96 2.51 16.44
CA GLY A 110 9.48 2.11 17.76
C GLY A 110 8.84 2.86 18.93
N THR A 111 8.16 3.99 18.66
CA THR A 111 7.59 4.89 19.67
C THR A 111 6.08 5.08 19.52
N LEU A 112 5.38 4.11 18.93
CA LEU A 112 3.95 4.20 18.58
C LEU A 112 3.06 4.64 19.75
N ALA A 113 3.26 4.08 20.95
CA ALA A 113 2.50 4.45 22.14
C ALA A 113 2.63 5.94 22.48
N ARG A 114 3.86 6.48 22.39
CA ARG A 114 4.16 7.89 22.64
C ARG A 114 3.54 8.80 21.57
N ILE A 115 3.53 8.38 20.30
CA ILE A 115 2.91 9.14 19.20
C ILE A 115 1.40 9.23 19.42
N LEU A 116 0.75 8.10 19.72
CA LEU A 116 -0.69 8.06 19.99
C LEU A 116 -1.06 8.89 21.24
N GLU A 117 -0.31 8.77 22.33
CA GLU A 117 -0.55 9.58 23.53
C GLU A 117 -0.40 11.07 23.25
N TYR A 118 0.65 11.48 22.53
CA TYR A 118 0.89 12.88 22.21
C TYR A 118 -0.24 13.48 21.37
N ASP A 119 -0.62 12.81 20.28
CA ASP A 119 -1.63 13.30 19.33
C ASP A 119 -3.06 13.21 19.87
N LEU A 120 -3.37 12.24 20.74
CA LEU A 120 -4.69 12.08 21.34
C LEU A 120 -4.92 12.99 22.56
N THR A 121 -3.87 13.31 23.34
CA THR A 121 -4.04 14.02 24.62
C THR A 121 -3.73 15.52 24.55
N LYS A 122 -2.75 15.96 23.76
CA LYS A 122 -2.28 17.35 23.80
C LYS A 122 -2.86 18.26 22.71
N ASN A 123 -3.40 17.71 21.61
CA ASN A 123 -3.76 18.48 20.42
C ASN A 123 -5.16 18.19 19.86
N LYS A 124 -6.20 18.28 20.71
CA LYS A 124 -7.58 17.80 20.48
C LYS A 124 -8.22 18.17 19.12
N THR A 125 -7.94 19.34 18.54
CA THR A 125 -8.50 19.77 17.24
C THR A 125 -7.73 19.22 16.03
N ALA A 126 -6.43 18.95 16.16
CA ALA A 126 -5.64 18.26 15.13
C ALA A 126 -5.95 16.75 15.08
N THR A 127 -6.49 16.20 16.18
CA THR A 127 -6.81 14.78 16.34
C THR A 127 -7.90 14.30 15.38
N GLU A 128 -9.01 15.04 15.20
CA GLU A 128 -10.09 14.60 14.30
C GLU A 128 -9.66 14.59 12.82
N GLY A 129 -8.95 15.64 12.38
CA GLY A 129 -8.43 15.72 11.02
C GLY A 129 -7.45 14.58 10.71
N THR A 130 -6.55 14.29 11.66
CA THR A 130 -5.57 13.20 11.54
C THR A 130 -6.24 11.83 11.54
N LEU A 131 -7.21 11.59 12.43
CA LEU A 131 -8.00 10.35 12.43
C LEU A 131 -8.76 10.17 11.13
N LYS A 132 -9.40 11.22 10.59
CA LYS A 132 -10.06 11.17 9.28
C LYS A 132 -9.09 10.79 8.17
N ARG A 133 -7.87 11.34 8.16
CA ARG A 133 -6.82 10.97 7.20
C ARG A 133 -6.43 9.51 7.34
N ILE A 134 -6.21 9.03 8.57
CA ILE A 134 -5.90 7.62 8.85
C ILE A 134 -6.98 6.68 8.30
N PHE A 135 -8.25 6.96 8.60
CA PHE A 135 -9.37 6.16 8.11
C PHE A 135 -9.49 6.21 6.57
N ARG A 136 -9.35 7.39 5.97
CA ARG A 136 -9.37 7.56 4.50
C ARG A 136 -8.20 6.89 3.80
N ALA A 137 -7.04 6.86 4.44
CA ALA A 137 -5.84 6.20 3.95
C ALA A 137 -5.96 4.66 3.99
N GLN A 138 -7.01 4.11 4.63
CA GLN A 138 -7.26 2.67 4.73
C GLN A 138 -6.02 1.90 5.23
N ILE A 139 -5.37 2.42 6.26
CA ILE A 139 -4.21 1.78 6.89
C ILE A 139 -4.69 0.51 7.58
N SER A 140 -4.06 -0.63 7.28
CA SER A 140 -4.44 -1.95 7.77
C SER A 140 -4.09 -2.13 9.24
N ALA A 141 -2.91 -1.65 9.66
CA ALA A 141 -2.51 -1.68 11.07
C ALA A 141 -1.44 -0.62 11.39
N PHE A 142 -1.41 -0.23 12.65
CA PHE A 142 -0.31 0.51 13.29
C PHE A 142 0.47 -0.47 14.15
N LEU A 143 1.74 -0.67 13.84
CA LEU A 143 2.55 -1.75 14.40
C LEU A 143 3.77 -1.22 15.15
N SER A 144 4.26 -2.00 16.10
CA SER A 144 5.62 -1.76 16.61
C SER A 144 6.66 -2.15 15.56
N ARG A 145 7.84 -1.53 15.60
CA ARG A 145 8.97 -1.89 14.70
C ARG A 145 9.37 -3.38 14.84
N SER A 146 9.14 -4.01 15.99
CA SER A 146 9.38 -5.44 16.20
C SER A 146 8.37 -6.37 15.53
N GLU A 147 7.16 -5.88 15.25
CA GLU A 147 6.06 -6.71 14.71
C GLU A 147 5.93 -6.62 13.19
N ILE A 148 6.49 -5.57 12.57
CA ILE A 148 6.28 -5.27 11.15
C ILE A 148 6.67 -6.43 10.23
N SER A 149 7.76 -7.13 10.50
CA SER A 149 8.22 -8.25 9.67
C SER A 149 7.23 -9.40 9.68
N THR A 150 6.75 -9.77 10.86
CA THR A 150 5.74 -10.82 11.05
C THR A 150 4.46 -10.47 10.31
N GLU A 151 3.98 -9.23 10.44
CA GLU A 151 2.70 -8.84 9.82
C GLU A 151 2.78 -8.75 8.29
N ILE A 152 3.93 -8.29 7.75
CA ILE A 152 4.20 -8.36 6.31
C ILE A 152 4.20 -9.82 5.83
N GLN A 153 4.82 -10.75 6.58
CA GLN A 153 4.82 -12.17 6.23
C GLN A 153 3.41 -12.78 6.25
N VAL A 154 2.60 -12.47 7.27
CA VAL A 154 1.20 -12.92 7.37
C VAL A 154 0.39 -12.41 6.18
N SER A 155 0.54 -11.12 5.84
CA SER A 155 -0.16 -10.50 4.72
C SER A 155 0.28 -11.02 3.35
N ALA A 156 1.57 -11.33 3.20
CA ALA A 156 2.11 -11.95 2.00
C ALA A 156 1.56 -13.36 1.79
N SER A 157 1.33 -14.10 2.88
CA SER A 157 0.77 -15.45 2.86
C SER A 157 -0.75 -15.45 2.69
N ASN A 158 -1.43 -14.43 3.19
CA ASN A 158 -2.89 -14.26 3.15
C ASN A 158 -3.26 -12.93 2.51
N PRO A 159 -3.02 -12.75 1.20
CA PRO A 159 -3.35 -11.50 0.52
C PRO A 159 -4.85 -11.22 0.58
N THR A 160 -5.21 -9.94 0.51
CA THR A 160 -6.62 -9.50 0.43
C THR A 160 -7.29 -10.12 -0.80
N TRP A 161 -8.62 -10.24 -0.77
CA TRP A 161 -9.34 -10.83 -1.91
C TRP A 161 -9.14 -10.02 -3.20
N LEU A 162 -9.00 -8.69 -3.11
CA LEU A 162 -8.63 -7.84 -4.24
C LEU A 162 -7.28 -8.30 -4.82
N LEU A 163 -6.25 -8.41 -3.99
CA LEU A 163 -4.94 -8.88 -4.46
C LEU A 163 -4.99 -10.31 -5.01
N ARG A 164 -5.85 -11.19 -4.50
CA ARG A 164 -6.05 -12.53 -5.07
C ARG A 164 -6.62 -12.47 -6.48
N VAL A 165 -7.67 -11.65 -6.69
CA VAL A 165 -8.26 -11.42 -8.01
C VAL A 165 -7.24 -10.81 -8.97
N ASP A 166 -6.50 -9.81 -8.51
CA ASP A 166 -5.41 -9.18 -9.27
C ASP A 166 -4.37 -10.20 -9.76
N LYS A 167 -3.89 -11.10 -8.88
CA LYS A 167 -2.95 -12.15 -9.29
C LYS A 167 -3.53 -13.13 -10.29
N LEU A 168 -4.84 -13.39 -10.24
CA LEU A 168 -5.52 -14.21 -11.26
C LEU A 168 -5.58 -13.47 -12.59
N LEU A 169 -5.94 -12.17 -12.59
CA LEU A 169 -5.90 -11.34 -13.80
C LEU A 169 -4.49 -11.26 -14.40
N GLU A 170 -3.45 -11.20 -13.57
CA GLU A 170 -2.05 -11.14 -14.00
C GLU A 170 -1.64 -12.38 -14.81
N GLN A 171 -2.11 -13.57 -14.41
CA GLN A 171 -1.86 -14.83 -15.14
C GLN A 171 -2.38 -14.80 -16.58
N HIS A 172 -3.43 -14.02 -16.81
CA HIS A 172 -4.11 -13.85 -18.10
C HIS A 172 -3.86 -12.46 -18.70
N SER A 173 -2.79 -11.76 -18.27
CA SER A 173 -2.52 -10.35 -18.61
C SER A 173 -2.56 -9.98 -20.09
N ARG A 174 -2.23 -10.93 -21.00
CA ARG A 174 -2.24 -10.73 -22.46
C ARG A 174 -3.60 -10.93 -23.11
N GLU A 175 -4.53 -11.55 -22.39
CA GLU A 175 -5.87 -11.79 -22.88
C GLU A 175 -6.65 -10.47 -22.94
N LYS A 176 -7.53 -10.38 -23.93
CA LYS A 176 -8.41 -9.22 -24.11
C LYS A 176 -9.81 -9.60 -23.68
N CYS A 177 -10.46 -8.67 -22.99
CA CYS A 177 -11.87 -8.81 -22.70
C CYS A 177 -12.67 -8.69 -24.01
N SER A 178 -13.44 -9.73 -24.34
CA SER A 178 -14.30 -9.78 -25.54
C SER A 178 -15.79 -9.69 -25.19
N VAL A 179 -16.12 -9.21 -23.99
CA VAL A 179 -17.50 -9.07 -23.54
C VAL A 179 -18.14 -7.90 -24.29
N SER A 180 -18.84 -8.23 -25.37
CA SER A 180 -19.57 -7.29 -26.22
C SER A 180 -20.54 -6.44 -25.41
N GLY A 181 -20.52 -5.12 -25.64
CA GLY A 181 -21.37 -4.16 -24.91
C GLY A 181 -20.86 -3.74 -23.52
N SER A 182 -19.77 -4.33 -23.03
CA SER A 182 -19.11 -3.87 -21.80
C SER A 182 -18.15 -2.71 -22.07
N ALA A 183 -17.91 -1.88 -21.04
CA ALA A 183 -16.87 -0.85 -21.05
C ALA A 183 -15.43 -1.41 -21.10
N PHE A 184 -15.29 -2.74 -20.97
CA PHE A 184 -14.01 -3.44 -20.93
C PHE A 184 -13.59 -4.00 -22.29
N ASN A 185 -14.51 -4.04 -23.26
CA ASN A 185 -14.30 -4.67 -24.55
C ASN A 185 -13.05 -4.12 -25.25
N GLY A 186 -12.16 -5.03 -25.66
CA GLY A 186 -10.91 -4.70 -26.35
C GLY A 186 -9.73 -4.35 -25.44
N LYS A 187 -9.94 -4.12 -24.14
CA LYS A 187 -8.87 -3.91 -23.17
C LYS A 187 -8.22 -5.22 -22.77
N THR A 188 -6.90 -5.18 -22.56
CA THR A 188 -6.13 -6.29 -22.00
C THR A 188 -6.31 -6.37 -20.49
N PHE A 189 -6.19 -7.56 -19.91
CA PHE A 189 -6.23 -7.69 -18.45
C PHE A 189 -5.10 -6.95 -17.75
N ALA A 190 -3.95 -6.76 -18.40
CA ALA A 190 -2.89 -5.88 -17.89
C ALA A 190 -3.38 -4.43 -17.67
N GLU A 191 -4.17 -3.88 -18.60
CA GLU A 191 -4.76 -2.54 -18.46
C GLU A 191 -5.83 -2.51 -17.36
N LEU A 192 -6.61 -3.58 -17.24
CA LEU A 192 -7.66 -3.69 -16.23
C LEU A 192 -7.09 -3.84 -14.80
N ILE A 193 -5.97 -4.53 -14.64
CA ILE A 193 -5.25 -4.70 -13.37
C ILE A 193 -4.92 -3.35 -12.74
N GLN A 194 -4.42 -2.40 -13.52
CA GLN A 194 -4.05 -1.09 -12.98
C GLN A 194 -5.27 -0.33 -12.46
N SER A 195 -6.37 -0.33 -13.21
CA SER A 195 -7.65 0.26 -12.77
C SER A 195 -8.23 -0.48 -11.57
N PHE A 196 -8.11 -1.80 -11.54
CA PHE A 196 -8.52 -2.62 -10.40
C PHE A 196 -7.71 -2.29 -9.14
N ARG A 197 -6.40 -2.06 -9.25
CA ARG A 197 -5.54 -1.68 -8.11
C ARG A 197 -5.78 -0.26 -7.62
N SER A 198 -6.02 0.70 -8.52
CA SER A 198 -6.34 2.08 -8.15
C SER A 198 -7.77 2.21 -7.59
N GLN A 199 -8.64 1.24 -7.91
CA GLN A 199 -10.09 1.33 -7.67
C GLN A 199 -10.61 2.68 -8.16
N ASP A 200 -10.30 2.97 -9.43
CA ASP A 200 -10.96 4.04 -10.19
C ASP A 200 -12.34 3.55 -10.69
N ASN A 201 -13.08 4.40 -11.39
CA ASN A 201 -14.42 4.05 -11.90
C ASN A 201 -14.41 2.73 -12.73
N MET A 202 -13.35 2.47 -13.50
CA MET A 202 -13.24 1.21 -14.25
C MET A 202 -12.94 0.03 -13.32
N GLY A 203 -12.03 0.21 -12.35
CA GLY A 203 -11.73 -0.77 -11.31
C GLY A 203 -12.94 -1.19 -10.50
N GLU A 204 -13.76 -0.22 -10.09
CA GLU A 204 -15.01 -0.45 -9.36
C GLU A 204 -16.02 -1.23 -10.21
N GLN A 205 -16.17 -0.89 -11.49
CA GLN A 205 -17.06 -1.62 -12.39
C GLN A 205 -16.60 -3.07 -12.62
N ILE A 206 -15.30 -3.32 -12.80
CA ILE A 206 -14.73 -4.68 -12.91
C ILE A 206 -15.04 -5.46 -11.64
N THR A 207 -14.79 -4.83 -10.49
CA THR A 207 -15.04 -5.43 -9.18
C THR A 207 -16.50 -5.87 -9.04
N ASN A 208 -17.44 -4.98 -9.38
CA ASN A 208 -18.87 -5.30 -9.34
C ASN A 208 -19.23 -6.45 -10.29
N HIS A 209 -18.72 -6.44 -11.53
CA HIS A 209 -18.98 -7.53 -12.49
C HIS A 209 -18.44 -8.88 -12.00
N ILE A 210 -17.24 -8.91 -11.41
CA ILE A 210 -16.67 -10.15 -10.86
C ILE A 210 -17.55 -10.69 -9.74
N ILE A 211 -18.05 -9.81 -8.86
CA ILE A 211 -18.96 -10.19 -7.77
C ILE A 211 -20.29 -10.69 -8.34
N GLU A 212 -20.90 -9.97 -9.28
CA GLU A 212 -22.16 -10.35 -9.92
C GLU A 212 -22.08 -11.70 -10.63
N LEU A 213 -21.04 -11.90 -11.45
CA LEU A 213 -20.80 -13.17 -12.13
C LEU A 213 -20.51 -14.32 -11.15
N GLY A 214 -19.77 -14.04 -10.08
CA GLY A 214 -19.51 -15.00 -9.01
C GLY A 214 -20.80 -15.44 -8.31
N ILE A 215 -21.67 -14.49 -7.96
CA ILE A 215 -22.98 -14.79 -7.36
C ILE A 215 -23.87 -15.55 -8.35
N ALA A 216 -23.96 -15.10 -9.60
CA ALA A 216 -24.77 -15.76 -10.63
C ALA A 216 -24.35 -17.22 -10.84
N GLY A 217 -23.03 -17.48 -10.97
CA GLY A 217 -22.51 -18.84 -11.11
C GLY A 217 -22.79 -19.71 -9.88
N ILE A 218 -22.78 -19.14 -8.67
CA ILE A 218 -23.17 -19.87 -7.46
C ILE A 218 -24.66 -20.22 -7.49
N VAL A 219 -25.53 -19.28 -7.90
CA VAL A 219 -26.97 -19.53 -8.02
C VAL A 219 -27.24 -20.65 -9.01
N ASP A 220 -26.62 -20.59 -10.20
CA ASP A 220 -26.78 -21.60 -11.25
C ASP A 220 -26.35 -23.00 -10.78
N LEU A 221 -25.32 -23.10 -9.94
CA LEU A 221 -24.87 -24.38 -9.36
C LEU A 221 -25.82 -24.96 -8.31
N HIS A 222 -26.72 -24.15 -7.74
CA HIS A 222 -27.70 -24.58 -6.73
C HIS A 222 -29.09 -24.88 -7.31
N THR A 223 -29.29 -24.68 -8.61
CA THR A 223 -30.50 -25.03 -9.37
C THR A 223 -30.27 -26.23 -10.28
#